data_AF-A0A520UB93-F1
#
_entry.id   AF-A0A520UB93-F1
#
_cell.length_a   1.000
_cell.length_b   1.000
_cell.length_c   1.000
_cell.angle_alpha   90.00
_cell.angle_beta   90.00
_cell.angle_gamma   90.00
#
_symmetry.space_group_name_H-M   'P 1'
#
loop_
_entity.id
_entity.type
_entity.pdbx_description
1 polymer ?
#
loop_
_entity_poly.entity_id
_entity_poly.type
_entity_poly.pdbx_seq_one_letter_code
_entity_poly.pdbx_strand_id
1 'polypeptide(L)'
;MKLSRFNFELPEDLLAEYPATNRDESRLMVLNRKDKTIEHKMFKDLKDYFREDDVLVLNNTKVFPARLFGNKEKTGARIEVFLLRELNMETRLWDVLVDPARKIRIGNKLYFGEDDSLVAEVIDNTTSRGRTLRFLYDGSYEDFRKKLTELGETPLPKYIKRDVEPEDKERYQTIFAKNEGAVAAPTAGLHFSKHLLKRLEIKGVNFAEVTLHVGLGTFSSVEVEDLSKHKMDSEEFHIDSVAENIINKGIKEKRRICAVGTTVMRTLESSVSSSGTLNAYDGWTNKFIFPPYDFSIANMMVTNFHTPKSTLMMMVSAFAGHDFVREAYDVAIKEKYRFYTYGDAMLII
;
A
#
# COMPACT_ATOMS: atom_id res chain seq x y z
N MET A 1 19.94 7.58 -11.29
CA MET A 1 20.58 6.73 -10.25
C MET A 1 20.43 5.27 -10.68
N LYS A 2 21.33 4.37 -10.26
CA LYS A 2 21.32 2.95 -10.67
C LYS A 2 20.58 2.07 -9.65
N LEU A 3 19.83 1.06 -10.13
CA LEU A 3 19.09 0.10 -9.30
C LEU A 3 20.01 -0.65 -8.33
N SER A 4 21.21 -1.04 -8.77
CA SER A 4 22.21 -1.74 -7.95
C SER A 4 22.58 -1.04 -6.65
N ARG A 5 22.45 0.30 -6.56
CA ARG A 5 22.70 1.06 -5.32
C ARG A 5 21.70 0.75 -4.20
N PHE A 6 20.52 0.25 -4.55
CA PHE A 6 19.44 -0.08 -3.61
C PHE A 6 19.46 -1.55 -3.21
N ASN A 7 20.54 -2.28 -3.52
CA ASN A 7 20.66 -3.68 -3.14
C ASN A 7 21.28 -3.83 -1.75
N PHE A 8 20.71 -4.69 -0.91
CA PHE A 8 21.28 -5.09 0.37
C PHE A 8 20.89 -6.55 0.68
N GLU A 9 21.63 -7.18 1.57
CA GLU A 9 21.29 -8.52 2.04
C GLU A 9 20.25 -8.40 3.16
N LEU A 10 19.06 -8.93 2.90
CA LEU A 10 17.99 -9.01 3.89
C LEU A 10 17.81 -10.49 4.28
N PRO A 11 18.17 -10.88 5.50
CA PRO A 11 17.91 -12.23 6.01
C PRO A 11 16.41 -12.55 5.97
N GLU A 12 16.04 -13.75 5.49
CA GLU A 12 14.63 -14.15 5.35
C GLU A 12 13.90 -14.21 6.70
N ASP A 13 14.61 -14.51 7.80
CA ASP A 13 14.07 -14.56 9.15
C ASP A 13 13.65 -13.20 9.72
N LEU A 14 14.09 -12.10 9.07
CA LEU A 14 13.64 -10.75 9.41
C LEU A 14 12.36 -10.34 8.68
N LEU A 15 11.86 -11.12 7.71
CA LEU A 15 10.57 -10.86 7.06
C LEU A 15 9.42 -11.28 7.97
N ALA A 16 8.58 -10.34 8.40
CA ALA A 16 7.48 -10.64 9.31
C ALA A 16 6.30 -11.32 8.60
N GLU A 17 5.97 -12.55 9.00
CA GLU A 17 4.76 -13.26 8.53
C GLU A 17 3.50 -12.89 9.32
N TYR A 18 3.65 -12.40 10.55
CA TYR A 18 2.58 -11.96 11.43
C TYR A 18 2.84 -10.54 11.95
N PRO A 19 1.79 -9.71 12.10
CA PRO A 19 1.91 -8.41 12.76
C PRO A 19 2.24 -8.57 14.24
N ALA A 20 2.69 -7.50 14.89
CA ALA A 20 2.77 -7.47 16.36
C ALA A 20 1.40 -7.78 16.99
N THR A 21 1.35 -8.40 18.16
CA THR A 21 0.07 -8.76 18.82
C THR A 21 -0.87 -7.55 18.92
N ASN A 22 -0.38 -6.46 19.50
CA ASN A 22 -1.04 -5.15 19.44
C ASN A 22 -0.40 -4.27 18.35
N ARG A 23 -1.22 -3.51 17.64
CA ARG A 23 -0.78 -2.71 16.48
C ARG A 23 0.37 -1.75 16.79
N ASP A 24 0.30 -1.05 17.92
CA ASP A 24 1.24 -0.01 18.33
C ASP A 24 2.41 -0.52 19.19
N GLU A 25 2.61 -1.84 19.22
CA GLU A 25 3.73 -2.51 19.89
C GLU A 25 4.80 -3.00 18.90
N SER A 26 4.74 -2.60 17.62
CA SER A 26 5.90 -2.71 16.73
C SER A 26 7.03 -1.76 17.17
N ARG A 27 8.26 -2.08 16.78
CA ARG A 27 9.39 -1.16 17.02
C ARG A 27 9.30 0.02 16.06
N LEU A 28 9.84 1.15 16.49
CA LEU A 28 9.96 2.37 15.70
C LEU A 28 11.43 2.79 15.65
N MET A 29 12.01 2.86 14.46
CA MET A 29 13.30 3.53 14.25
C MET A 29 13.03 4.99 13.88
N VAL A 30 13.65 5.93 14.58
CA VAL A 30 13.50 7.36 14.27
C VAL A 30 14.78 7.87 13.62
N LEU A 31 14.65 8.40 12.41
CA LEU A 31 15.72 9.01 11.65
C LEU A 31 15.56 10.52 11.65
N ASN A 32 16.50 11.22 12.27
CA ASN A 32 16.59 12.67 12.16
C ASN A 32 17.52 13.04 11.01
N ARG A 33 16.95 13.57 9.91
CA ARG A 33 17.72 13.86 8.69
C ARG A 33 18.72 14.99 8.86
N LYS A 34 18.40 15.96 9.72
CA LYS A 34 19.21 17.16 9.98
C LYS A 34 20.43 16.81 10.83
N ASP A 35 20.21 16.10 11.93
CA ASP A 35 21.26 15.79 12.91
C ASP A 35 21.96 14.45 12.61
N LYS A 36 21.46 13.69 11.63
CA LYS A 36 21.96 12.35 11.25
C LYS A 36 22.02 11.38 12.43
N THR A 37 20.96 11.38 13.24
CA THR A 37 20.83 10.48 14.40
C THR A 37 19.76 9.41 14.17
N ILE A 38 19.99 8.25 14.79
CA ILE A 38 19.10 7.09 14.80
C ILE A 38 18.68 6.82 16.24
N GLU A 39 17.37 6.79 16.50
CA GLU A 39 16.82 6.37 17.79
C GLU A 39 15.97 5.11 17.66
N HIS A 40 15.92 4.32 18.74
CA HIS A 40 15.09 3.14 18.85
C HIS A 40 13.96 3.37 19.86
N LYS A 41 12.72 3.25 19.42
CA LYS A 41 11.48 3.48 20.18
C LYS A 41 10.47 2.36 19.94
N MET A 42 9.32 2.46 20.59
CA MET A 42 8.12 1.69 20.25
C MET A 42 7.15 2.56 19.44
N PHE A 43 6.29 1.95 18.62
CA PHE A 43 5.37 2.72 17.77
C PHE A 43 4.40 3.60 18.57
N LYS A 44 3.97 3.16 19.76
CA LYS A 44 3.19 3.98 20.71
C LYS A 44 3.87 5.28 21.18
N ASP A 45 5.18 5.41 20.98
CA ASP A 45 5.97 6.62 21.30
C ASP A 45 5.90 7.64 20.15
N LEU A 46 5.32 7.28 18.99
CA LEU A 46 5.15 8.18 17.85
C LEU A 46 4.52 9.52 18.26
N LYS A 47 3.54 9.50 19.17
CA LYS A 47 2.85 10.69 19.68
C LYS A 47 3.81 11.75 20.23
N ASP A 48 4.97 11.35 20.74
CA ASP A 48 5.92 12.24 21.40
C ASP A 48 6.67 13.12 20.39
N TYR A 49 6.65 12.72 19.11
CA TYR A 49 7.21 13.49 18.00
C TYR A 49 6.24 14.51 17.41
N PHE A 50 4.97 14.56 17.83
CA PHE A 50 3.98 15.54 17.36
C PHE A 50 3.77 16.68 18.37
N ARG A 51 3.30 17.82 17.88
CA ARG A 51 2.87 19.02 18.61
C ARG A 51 1.42 19.31 18.22
N GLU A 52 0.79 20.17 19.00
CA GLU A 52 -0.51 20.74 18.64
C GLU A 52 -0.46 21.38 17.24
N ASP A 53 -1.54 21.22 16.49
CA ASP A 53 -1.75 21.63 15.10
C ASP A 53 -0.90 20.92 14.03
N ASP A 54 0.01 20.01 14.39
CA ASP A 54 0.67 19.16 13.39
C ASP A 54 -0.37 18.30 12.66
N VAL A 55 -0.07 17.95 11.41
CA VAL A 55 -0.98 17.21 10.53
C VAL A 55 -0.46 15.80 10.31
N LEU A 56 -1.30 14.80 10.58
CA LEU A 56 -1.08 13.41 10.20
C LEU A 56 -1.95 13.07 8.98
N VAL A 57 -1.32 12.70 7.87
CA VAL A 57 -2.02 12.36 6.63
C VAL A 57 -2.10 10.85 6.48
N LEU A 58 -3.32 10.33 6.34
CA LEU A 58 -3.65 8.90 6.34
C LEU A 58 -4.21 8.45 5.00
N ASN A 59 -3.90 7.23 4.56
CA ASN A 59 -4.57 6.60 3.43
C ASN A 59 -5.78 5.78 3.93
N ASN A 60 -7.00 6.25 3.68
CA ASN A 60 -8.24 5.60 4.12
C ASN A 60 -8.77 4.57 3.11
N THR A 61 -7.94 4.12 2.17
CA THR A 61 -8.30 3.00 1.29
C THR A 61 -8.59 1.73 2.10
N LYS A 62 -9.50 0.92 1.57
CA LYS A 62 -9.95 -0.33 2.16
C LYS A 62 -9.67 -1.47 1.20
N VAL A 63 -8.87 -2.42 1.68
CA VAL A 63 -8.62 -3.69 0.99
C VAL A 63 -9.88 -4.52 0.93
N PHE A 64 -10.21 -5.04 -0.25
CA PHE A 64 -11.25 -6.06 -0.44
C PHE A 64 -10.61 -7.44 -0.68
N PRO A 65 -11.32 -8.54 -0.39
CA PRO A 65 -10.80 -9.89 -0.61
C PRO A 65 -10.65 -10.18 -2.11
N ALA A 66 -9.48 -9.84 -2.64
CA ALA A 66 -9.22 -9.80 -4.07
C ALA A 66 -8.73 -11.14 -4.64
N ARG A 67 -8.38 -12.12 -3.80
CA ARG A 67 -7.85 -13.41 -4.26
C ARG A 67 -8.96 -14.46 -4.32
N LEU A 68 -9.23 -15.00 -5.51
CA LEU A 68 -10.19 -16.05 -5.76
C LEU A 68 -9.48 -17.30 -6.29
N PHE A 69 -10.00 -18.48 -5.95
CA PHE A 69 -9.58 -19.73 -6.56
C PHE A 69 -10.71 -20.31 -7.38
N GLY A 70 -10.43 -20.57 -8.65
CA GLY A 70 -11.39 -21.16 -9.57
C GLY A 70 -10.83 -22.35 -10.35
N ASN A 71 -11.74 -23.12 -10.92
CA ASN A 71 -11.45 -24.29 -11.75
C ASN A 71 -11.80 -24.01 -13.21
N LYS A 72 -10.97 -24.51 -14.12
CA LYS A 72 -11.21 -24.39 -15.56
C LYS A 72 -12.18 -25.46 -16.06
N GLU A 73 -13.25 -25.05 -16.76
CA GLU A 73 -14.40 -25.84 -17.27
C GLU A 73 -14.08 -27.27 -17.73
N LYS A 74 -12.96 -27.48 -18.44
CA LYS A 74 -12.65 -28.75 -19.12
C LYS A 74 -11.52 -29.56 -18.50
N THR A 75 -10.67 -28.92 -17.69
CA THR A 75 -9.42 -29.54 -17.23
C THR A 75 -9.38 -29.71 -15.71
N GLY A 76 -10.28 -29.07 -14.97
CA GLY A 76 -10.23 -29.04 -13.50
C GLY A 76 -8.96 -28.40 -12.95
N ALA A 77 -8.14 -27.75 -13.79
CA ALA A 77 -6.94 -27.08 -13.36
C ALA A 77 -7.34 -25.91 -12.44
N ARG A 78 -6.78 -25.90 -11.23
CA ARG A 78 -6.91 -24.81 -10.27
C ARG A 78 -6.16 -23.58 -10.77
N ILE A 79 -6.84 -22.44 -10.74
CA ILE A 79 -6.38 -21.14 -11.22
C ILE A 79 -6.59 -20.13 -10.09
N GLU A 80 -5.53 -19.42 -9.73
CA GLU A 80 -5.64 -18.24 -8.89
C GLU A 80 -6.06 -17.06 -9.76
N VAL A 81 -7.09 -16.33 -9.32
CA VAL A 81 -7.58 -15.11 -9.94
C VAL A 81 -7.45 -14.00 -8.92
N PHE A 82 -6.66 -12.99 -9.24
CA PHE A 82 -6.44 -11.85 -8.38
C PHE A 82 -7.12 -10.63 -8.99
N LEU A 83 -8.24 -10.22 -8.40
CA LEU A 83 -8.99 -9.04 -8.81
C LEU A 83 -8.13 -7.79 -8.64
N LEU A 84 -8.08 -6.92 -9.66
CA LEU A 84 -7.36 -5.64 -9.58
C LEU A 84 -8.32 -4.48 -9.41
N ARG A 85 -9.21 -4.31 -10.38
CA ARG A 85 -10.20 -3.23 -10.39
C ARG A 85 -11.40 -3.62 -11.23
N GLU A 86 -12.52 -3.02 -10.90
CA GLU A 86 -13.72 -3.09 -11.71
C GLU A 86 -13.61 -2.11 -12.88
N LEU A 87 -13.86 -2.58 -14.09
CA LEU A 87 -13.85 -1.79 -15.32
C LEU A 87 -15.25 -1.31 -15.69
N ASN A 88 -16.28 -2.12 -15.41
CA ASN A 88 -17.66 -1.78 -15.70
C ASN A 88 -18.60 -2.56 -14.78
N MET A 89 -19.38 -1.82 -13.98
CA MET A 89 -20.32 -2.36 -12.99
C MET A 89 -21.51 -3.08 -13.64
N GLU A 90 -22.10 -2.52 -14.69
CA GLU A 90 -23.30 -3.06 -15.36
C GLU A 90 -23.03 -4.42 -16.00
N THR A 91 -21.88 -4.55 -16.65
CA THR A 91 -21.43 -5.76 -17.34
C THR A 91 -20.50 -6.63 -16.49
N ARG A 92 -20.20 -6.20 -15.26
CA ARG A 92 -19.33 -6.88 -14.28
C ARG A 92 -17.99 -7.29 -14.90
N LEU A 93 -17.39 -6.34 -15.61
CA LEU A 93 -16.07 -6.49 -16.20
C LEU A 93 -15.00 -6.12 -15.17
N TRP A 94 -14.03 -6.99 -15.02
CA TRP A 94 -12.94 -6.85 -14.07
C TRP A 94 -11.60 -7.05 -14.75
N ASP A 95 -10.65 -6.19 -14.41
CA ASP A 95 -9.25 -6.38 -14.70
C ASP A 95 -8.66 -7.27 -13.60
N VAL A 96 -7.99 -8.36 -13.99
CA VAL A 96 -7.47 -9.36 -13.05
C VAL A 96 -6.09 -9.85 -13.47
N LEU A 97 -5.32 -10.37 -12.51
CA LEU A 97 -4.22 -11.28 -12.79
C LEU A 97 -4.68 -12.73 -12.64
N VAL A 98 -4.09 -13.61 -13.45
CA VAL A 98 -4.34 -15.05 -13.38
C VAL A 98 -3.04 -15.82 -13.24
N ASP A 99 -3.01 -16.81 -12.35
CA ASP A 99 -1.87 -17.71 -12.17
C ASP A 99 -2.34 -19.16 -12.22
N PRO A 100 -1.84 -20.01 -13.14
CA PRO A 100 -0.89 -19.74 -14.23
C PRO A 100 -1.53 -19.12 -15.49
N ALA A 101 -1.13 -17.89 -15.84
CA ALA A 101 -1.66 -17.14 -16.99
C ALA A 101 -1.57 -17.87 -18.33
N ARG A 102 -0.54 -18.69 -18.55
CA ARG A 102 -0.34 -19.44 -19.80
C ARG A 102 -1.47 -20.43 -20.10
N LYS A 103 -2.23 -20.86 -19.09
CA LYS A 103 -3.32 -21.83 -19.23
C LYS A 103 -4.67 -21.19 -19.57
N ILE A 104 -4.75 -19.85 -19.55
CA ILE A 104 -5.99 -19.08 -19.68
C ILE A 104 -6.01 -18.31 -21.01
N ARG A 105 -7.01 -18.64 -21.85
CA ARG A 105 -7.26 -18.02 -23.16
C ARG A 105 -8.64 -17.35 -23.19
N ILE A 106 -8.81 -16.40 -24.10
CA ILE A 106 -10.10 -15.77 -24.39
C ILE A 106 -11.16 -16.85 -24.69
N GLY A 107 -12.37 -16.65 -24.17
CA GLY A 107 -13.50 -17.57 -24.23
C GLY A 107 -13.43 -18.74 -23.24
N ASN A 108 -12.38 -18.87 -22.42
CA ASN A 108 -12.37 -19.86 -21.34
C ASN A 108 -13.30 -19.42 -20.21
N LYS A 109 -13.99 -20.38 -19.60
CA LYS A 109 -14.78 -20.18 -18.39
C LYS A 109 -14.04 -20.69 -17.16
N LEU A 110 -14.12 -19.91 -16.09
CA LEU A 110 -13.62 -20.20 -14.76
C LEU A 110 -14.81 -20.31 -13.80
N TYR A 111 -14.82 -21.35 -12.99
CA TYR A 111 -15.86 -21.63 -12.01
C TYR A 111 -15.28 -21.47 -10.61
N PHE A 112 -15.97 -20.75 -9.75
CA PHE A 112 -15.52 -20.44 -8.39
C PHE A 112 -16.53 -20.96 -7.38
N GLY A 113 -16.02 -21.38 -6.21
CA GLY A 113 -16.79 -22.08 -5.19
C GLY A 113 -16.83 -23.59 -5.42
N GLU A 114 -17.13 -24.34 -4.36
CA GLU A 114 -17.28 -25.82 -4.44
C GLU A 114 -18.54 -26.23 -5.23
N ASP A 115 -19.52 -25.34 -5.29
CA ASP A 115 -20.81 -25.47 -5.95
C ASP A 115 -20.85 -24.80 -7.32
N ASP A 116 -19.71 -24.31 -7.84
CA ASP A 116 -19.62 -23.59 -9.10
C ASP A 116 -20.56 -22.36 -9.17
N SER A 117 -20.89 -21.78 -8.02
CA SER A 117 -21.90 -20.72 -7.86
C SER A 117 -21.54 -19.37 -8.47
N LEU A 118 -20.28 -19.17 -8.85
CA LEU A 118 -19.86 -17.99 -9.59
C LEU A 118 -19.05 -18.43 -10.82
N VAL A 119 -19.40 -17.89 -11.98
CA VAL A 119 -18.71 -18.19 -13.25
C VAL A 119 -18.13 -16.90 -13.81
N ALA A 120 -16.93 -16.96 -14.36
CA ALA A 120 -16.37 -15.86 -15.13
C ALA A 120 -15.88 -16.32 -16.50
N GLU A 121 -16.15 -15.52 -17.53
CA GLU A 121 -15.63 -15.71 -18.88
C GLU A 121 -14.46 -14.76 -19.13
N VAL A 122 -13.40 -15.29 -19.74
CA VAL A 122 -12.26 -14.48 -20.19
C VAL A 122 -12.63 -13.77 -21.49
N ILE A 123 -12.78 -12.45 -21.43
CA ILE A 123 -13.17 -11.64 -22.59
C ILE A 123 -11.95 -11.11 -23.35
N ASP A 124 -10.88 -10.75 -22.64
CA ASP A 124 -9.69 -10.18 -23.27
C ASP A 124 -8.39 -10.43 -22.48
N ASN A 125 -7.26 -10.13 -23.09
CA ASN A 125 -5.96 -10.02 -22.44
C ASN A 125 -5.65 -8.56 -22.14
N THR A 126 -5.09 -8.29 -20.96
CA THR A 126 -4.56 -6.96 -20.63
C THR A 126 -3.04 -6.93 -20.76
N THR A 127 -2.45 -5.73 -20.71
CA THR A 127 -1.00 -5.56 -20.64
C THR A 127 -0.44 -6.20 -19.37
N SER A 128 0.82 -6.62 -19.37
CA SER A 128 1.49 -7.14 -18.16
C SER A 128 0.86 -8.42 -17.55
N ARG A 129 0.45 -9.37 -18.39
CA ARG A 129 -0.01 -10.73 -18.01
C ARG A 129 -1.40 -10.81 -17.36
N GLY A 130 -2.17 -9.73 -17.33
CA GLY A 130 -3.55 -9.76 -16.85
C GLY A 130 -4.58 -10.26 -17.87
N ARG A 131 -5.83 -10.35 -17.43
CA ARG A 131 -7.02 -10.73 -18.21
C ARG A 131 -8.17 -9.82 -17.86
N THR A 132 -9.06 -9.61 -18.83
CA THR A 132 -10.38 -9.04 -18.57
C THR A 132 -11.37 -10.17 -18.38
N LEU A 133 -11.97 -10.27 -17.19
CA LEU A 133 -13.02 -11.23 -16.89
C LEU A 133 -14.38 -10.55 -16.90
N ARG A 134 -15.39 -11.24 -17.44
CA ARG A 134 -16.81 -10.94 -17.24
C ARG A 134 -17.39 -11.95 -16.27
N PHE A 135 -17.88 -11.49 -15.13
CA PHE A 135 -18.60 -12.37 -14.21
C PHE A 135 -20.04 -12.59 -14.67
N LEU A 136 -20.39 -13.85 -14.85
CA LEU A 136 -21.72 -14.33 -15.20
C LEU A 136 -22.42 -14.71 -13.89
N TYR A 137 -23.31 -13.85 -13.42
CA TYR A 137 -24.03 -14.07 -12.16
C TYR A 137 -25.50 -13.60 -12.32
N ASP A 138 -26.45 -14.44 -11.93
CA ASP A 138 -27.87 -14.13 -12.09
C ASP A 138 -28.40 -13.58 -10.75
N GLY A 139 -28.33 -12.26 -10.60
CA GLY A 139 -28.72 -11.57 -9.36
C GLY A 139 -28.41 -10.08 -9.37
N SER A 140 -28.69 -9.40 -8.26
CA SER A 140 -28.35 -7.99 -8.10
C SER A 140 -26.83 -7.79 -8.07
N TYR A 141 -26.36 -6.56 -8.36
CA TYR A 141 -24.94 -6.24 -8.21
C TYR A 141 -24.46 -6.38 -6.76
N GLU A 142 -25.31 -6.04 -5.79
CA GLU A 142 -25.00 -6.18 -4.37
C GLU A 142 -24.77 -7.64 -3.98
N ASP A 143 -25.61 -8.55 -4.47
CA ASP A 143 -25.46 -9.98 -4.19
C ASP A 143 -24.22 -10.56 -4.90
N PHE A 144 -23.90 -10.08 -6.10
CA PHE A 144 -22.64 -10.40 -6.77
C PHE A 144 -21.43 -9.97 -5.92
N ARG A 145 -21.44 -8.75 -5.35
CA ARG A 145 -20.36 -8.27 -4.48
C ARG A 145 -20.24 -9.06 -3.18
N LYS A 146 -21.37 -9.45 -2.57
CA LYS A 146 -21.38 -10.36 -1.42
C LYS A 146 -20.73 -11.69 -1.80
N LYS A 147 -21.10 -12.26 -2.95
CA LYS A 147 -20.54 -13.53 -3.42
C LYS A 147 -19.05 -13.46 -3.70
N LEU A 148 -18.56 -12.36 -4.30
CA LEU A 148 -17.12 -12.11 -4.43
C LEU A 148 -16.42 -12.06 -3.07
N THR A 149 -17.05 -11.44 -2.08
CA THR A 149 -16.52 -11.33 -0.71
C THR A 149 -16.49 -12.68 0.01
N GLU A 150 -17.50 -13.52 -0.21
CA GLU A 150 -17.60 -14.87 0.37
C GLU A 150 -16.56 -15.83 -0.21
N LEU A 151 -16.34 -15.76 -1.53
CA LEU A 151 -15.38 -16.62 -2.24
C LEU A 151 -13.94 -16.09 -2.16
N GLY A 152 -13.78 -14.81 -1.85
CA GLY A 152 -12.50 -14.13 -1.84
C GLY A 152 -11.73 -14.33 -0.54
N GLU A 153 -10.42 -14.44 -0.67
CA GLU A 153 -9.47 -14.42 0.43
C GLU A 153 -8.76 -13.07 0.53
N THR A 154 -8.33 -12.71 1.75
CA THR A 154 -7.46 -11.55 1.97
C THR A 154 -6.18 -11.71 1.14
N PRO A 155 -5.83 -10.72 0.30
CA PRO A 155 -4.70 -10.83 -0.63
C PRO A 155 -3.36 -10.62 0.08
N LEU A 156 -2.96 -11.57 0.93
CA LEU A 156 -1.66 -11.52 1.59
C LEU A 156 -0.51 -11.52 0.57
N PRO A 157 0.55 -10.71 0.77
CA PRO A 157 1.71 -10.70 -0.11
C PRO A 157 2.38 -12.08 -0.22
N LYS A 158 2.90 -12.42 -1.41
CA LYS A 158 3.43 -13.76 -1.73
C LYS A 158 4.59 -14.27 -0.84
N TYR A 159 5.26 -13.39 -0.10
CA TYR A 159 6.33 -13.81 0.81
C TYR A 159 5.79 -14.44 2.10
N ILE A 160 4.53 -14.17 2.45
CA ILE A 160 3.86 -14.79 3.60
C ILE A 160 3.41 -16.18 3.16
N LYS A 161 4.07 -17.22 3.68
CA LYS A 161 3.92 -18.62 3.22
C LYS A 161 2.84 -19.40 3.98
N ARG A 162 2.25 -18.83 5.02
CA ARG A 162 1.12 -19.40 5.75
C ARG A 162 -0.20 -19.17 5.03
N ASP A 163 -1.20 -19.95 5.39
CA ASP A 163 -2.57 -19.76 4.93
C ASP A 163 -3.19 -18.47 5.51
N VAL A 164 -4.24 -17.99 4.86
CA VAL A 164 -5.02 -16.84 5.33
C VAL A 164 -5.84 -17.26 6.55
N GLU A 165 -5.73 -16.48 7.61
CA GLU A 165 -6.44 -16.68 8.87
C GLU A 165 -7.60 -15.68 9.02
N PRO A 166 -8.64 -15.98 9.81
CA PRO A 166 -9.76 -15.05 10.02
C PRO A 166 -9.34 -13.67 10.52
N GLU A 167 -8.27 -13.62 11.33
CA GLU A 167 -7.71 -12.37 11.85
C GLU A 167 -7.13 -11.47 10.74
N ASP A 168 -6.67 -12.03 9.61
CA ASP A 168 -6.10 -11.24 8.50
C ASP A 168 -7.12 -10.29 7.87
N LYS A 169 -8.41 -10.64 7.92
CA LYS A 169 -9.50 -9.75 7.45
C LYS A 169 -9.51 -8.41 8.18
N GLU A 170 -9.16 -8.42 9.47
CA GLU A 170 -9.05 -7.20 10.27
C GLU A 170 -7.62 -6.64 10.27
N ARG A 171 -6.60 -7.50 10.35
CA ARG A 171 -5.20 -7.09 10.54
C ARG A 171 -4.50 -6.65 9.27
N TYR A 172 -4.92 -7.14 8.11
CA TYR A 172 -4.49 -6.65 6.80
C TYR A 172 -5.32 -5.43 6.35
N GLN A 173 -5.68 -4.59 7.30
CA GLN A 173 -6.45 -3.37 7.10
C GLN A 173 -6.05 -2.31 8.14
N THR A 174 -6.07 -1.04 7.74
CA THR A 174 -5.94 0.07 8.69
C THR A 174 -7.24 0.27 9.46
N ILE A 175 -7.16 0.78 10.69
CA ILE A 175 -8.34 1.03 11.52
C ILE A 175 -9.20 2.21 11.05
N PHE A 176 -8.73 2.95 10.03
CA PHE A 176 -9.38 4.09 9.41
C PHE A 176 -9.73 3.83 7.94
N ALA A 177 -9.71 2.57 7.49
CA ALA A 177 -10.12 2.19 6.15
C ALA A 177 -11.63 2.42 5.93
N LYS A 178 -11.98 3.14 4.84
CA LYS A 178 -13.36 3.52 4.49
C LYS A 178 -13.70 3.22 3.03
N ASN A 179 -12.78 3.55 2.12
CA ASN A 179 -13.04 3.52 0.67
C ASN A 179 -12.52 2.24 0.02
N GLU A 180 -13.42 1.34 -0.34
CA GLU A 180 -13.08 0.03 -0.91
C GLU A 180 -12.55 0.14 -2.35
N GLY A 181 -11.42 -0.51 -2.63
CA GLY A 181 -10.84 -0.56 -3.98
C GLY A 181 -9.36 -0.93 -4.04
N ALA A 182 -8.66 -0.99 -2.90
CA ALA A 182 -7.28 -1.46 -2.87
C ALA A 182 -7.21 -2.99 -2.85
N VAL A 183 -6.13 -3.52 -3.42
CA VAL A 183 -5.81 -4.95 -3.37
C VAL A 183 -4.61 -5.26 -2.48
N ALA A 184 -4.02 -4.22 -1.91
CA ALA A 184 -2.99 -4.31 -0.90
C ALA A 184 -3.16 -3.21 0.14
N ALA A 185 -2.78 -3.50 1.37
CA ALA A 185 -2.95 -2.55 2.47
C ALA A 185 -1.85 -1.47 2.47
N PRO A 186 -2.16 -0.21 2.82
CA PRO A 186 -1.14 0.79 3.14
C PRO A 186 -0.47 0.42 4.47
N THR A 187 0.62 -0.34 4.38
CA THR A 187 1.19 -1.11 5.51
C THR A 187 1.65 -0.26 6.68
N ALA A 188 2.09 0.98 6.44
CA ALA A 188 2.54 1.88 7.49
C ALA A 188 1.38 2.30 8.42
N GLY A 189 0.16 2.32 7.90
CA GLY A 189 -1.05 2.60 8.67
C GLY A 189 -1.48 1.45 9.58
N LEU A 190 -0.96 0.23 9.38
CA LEU A 190 -1.36 -0.95 10.15
C LEU A 190 -0.91 -0.89 11.61
N HIS A 191 0.13 -0.11 11.90
CA HIS A 191 0.71 0.09 13.22
C HIS A 191 -0.15 0.96 14.15
N PHE A 192 -1.14 1.68 13.61
CA PHE A 192 -1.98 2.56 14.41
C PHE A 192 -3.04 1.77 15.18
N SER A 193 -3.02 1.89 16.50
CA SER A 193 -4.11 1.46 17.38
C SER A 193 -5.13 2.58 17.57
N LYS A 194 -6.37 2.21 17.94
CA LYS A 194 -7.41 3.19 18.29
C LYS A 194 -6.97 4.08 19.47
N HIS A 195 -6.22 3.50 20.42
CA HIS A 195 -5.67 4.23 21.57
C HIS A 195 -4.63 5.27 21.14
N LEU A 196 -3.72 4.92 20.23
CA LEU A 196 -2.70 5.86 19.75
C LEU A 196 -3.34 7.01 18.96
N LEU A 197 -4.29 6.73 18.06
CA LEU A 197 -5.01 7.79 17.35
C LEU A 197 -5.73 8.73 18.31
N LYS A 198 -6.41 8.19 19.33
CA LYS A 198 -7.10 9.04 20.31
C LYS A 198 -6.15 9.91 21.12
N ARG A 199 -4.95 9.40 21.46
CA ARG A 199 -3.91 10.18 22.14
C ARG A 199 -3.36 11.31 21.27
N LEU A 200 -3.18 11.07 19.98
CA LEU A 200 -2.78 12.09 19.00
C LEU A 200 -3.86 13.17 18.86
N GLU A 201 -5.14 12.77 18.77
CA GLU A 201 -6.29 13.68 18.71
C GLU A 201 -6.38 14.57 19.95
N ILE A 202 -6.26 13.99 21.16
CA ILE A 202 -6.26 14.73 22.43
C ILE A 202 -5.08 15.72 22.52
N LYS A 203 -3.94 15.38 21.88
CA LYS A 203 -2.78 16.27 21.80
C LYS A 203 -2.97 17.44 20.83
N GLY A 204 -4.07 17.48 20.08
CA GLY A 204 -4.37 18.51 19.10
C GLY A 204 -3.74 18.26 17.72
N VAL A 205 -3.40 17.00 17.40
CA VAL A 205 -2.95 16.64 16.04
C VAL A 205 -4.16 16.61 15.10
N ASN A 206 -4.04 17.28 13.97
CA ASN A 206 -5.04 17.28 12.91
C ASN A 206 -4.87 16.04 12.01
N PHE A 207 -5.99 15.45 11.57
CA PHE A 207 -5.98 14.30 10.67
C PHE A 207 -6.52 14.70 9.30
N ALA A 208 -5.75 14.44 8.26
CA ALA A 208 -6.21 14.54 6.88
C ALA A 208 -6.25 13.14 6.27
N GLU A 209 -7.33 12.81 5.57
CA GLU A 209 -7.47 11.52 4.91
C GLU A 209 -7.41 11.70 3.39
N VAL A 210 -6.58 10.89 2.75
CA VAL A 210 -6.55 10.74 1.29
C VAL A 210 -6.92 9.30 0.95
N THR A 211 -7.43 9.07 -0.26
CA THR A 211 -7.64 7.71 -0.77
C THR A 211 -6.60 7.44 -1.84
N LEU A 212 -5.86 6.34 -1.74
CA LEU A 212 -5.14 5.77 -2.88
C LEU A 212 -5.37 4.26 -2.88
N HIS A 213 -5.95 3.76 -3.97
CA HIS A 213 -6.19 2.33 -4.17
C HIS A 213 -4.88 1.65 -4.59
N VAL A 214 -4.22 1.02 -3.61
CA VAL A 214 -2.91 0.39 -3.82
C VAL A 214 -3.06 -0.82 -4.73
N GLY A 215 -2.34 -0.79 -5.85
CA GLY A 215 -2.27 -1.88 -6.81
C GLY A 215 -1.10 -2.85 -6.52
N LEU A 216 -1.08 -3.97 -7.23
CA LEU A 216 0.04 -4.93 -7.15
C LEU A 216 1.37 -4.36 -7.69
N GLY A 217 1.30 -3.36 -8.57
CA GLY A 217 2.47 -2.65 -9.10
C GLY A 217 3.39 -2.10 -8.00
N THR A 218 2.82 -1.70 -6.86
CA THR A 218 3.58 -1.20 -5.71
C THR A 218 4.59 -2.24 -5.16
N PHE A 219 4.34 -3.53 -5.32
CA PHE A 219 5.24 -4.61 -4.87
C PHE A 219 6.00 -5.29 -6.02
N SER A 220 5.84 -4.80 -7.24
CA SER A 220 6.53 -5.35 -8.40
C SER A 220 8.01 -5.00 -8.37
N SER A 221 8.83 -5.95 -8.84
CA SER A 221 10.28 -5.75 -8.89
C SER A 221 10.64 -4.76 -10.00
N VAL A 222 11.61 -3.89 -9.73
CA VAL A 222 12.21 -3.03 -10.76
C VAL A 222 13.19 -3.88 -11.57
N GLU A 223 12.94 -4.04 -12.87
CA GLU A 223 13.78 -4.86 -13.76
C GLU A 223 14.83 -4.06 -14.54
N VAL A 224 14.76 -2.72 -14.50
CA VAL A 224 15.66 -1.84 -15.25
C VAL A 224 16.75 -1.24 -14.36
N GLU A 225 18.00 -1.29 -14.83
CA GLU A 225 19.15 -0.74 -14.07
C GLU A 225 19.12 0.79 -14.00
N ASP A 226 18.65 1.44 -15.07
CA ASP A 226 18.43 2.88 -15.12
C ASP A 226 17.01 3.21 -14.64
N LEU A 227 16.91 3.75 -13.43
CA LEU A 227 15.63 4.07 -12.79
C LEU A 227 14.78 5.07 -13.59
N SER A 228 15.39 5.94 -14.38
CA SER A 228 14.64 6.90 -15.20
C SER A 228 13.75 6.25 -16.27
N LYS A 229 14.03 4.97 -16.60
CA LYS A 229 13.29 4.20 -17.59
C LYS A 229 12.20 3.31 -16.98
N HIS A 230 12.14 3.24 -15.65
CA HIS A 230 11.12 2.44 -14.98
C HIS A 230 9.77 3.14 -15.10
N LYS A 231 8.73 2.36 -15.40
CA LYS A 231 7.35 2.84 -15.45
C LYS A 231 6.58 2.18 -14.31
N MET A 232 6.00 2.99 -13.45
CA MET A 232 5.05 2.54 -12.44
C MET A 232 3.70 2.25 -13.08
N ASP A 233 2.99 1.27 -12.54
CA ASP A 233 1.57 1.11 -12.81
C ASP A 233 0.80 2.31 -12.25
N SER A 234 -0.27 2.71 -12.95
CA SER A 234 -1.14 3.77 -12.50
C SER A 234 -2.06 3.28 -11.38
N GLU A 235 -2.16 4.07 -10.32
CA GLU A 235 -3.06 3.84 -9.18
C GLU A 235 -4.04 5.01 -9.08
N GLU A 236 -5.30 4.68 -8.79
CA GLU A 236 -6.35 5.67 -8.57
C GLU A 236 -6.22 6.30 -7.19
N PHE A 237 -6.41 7.61 -7.11
CA PHE A 237 -6.38 8.34 -5.87
C PHE A 237 -7.35 9.51 -5.87
N HIS A 238 -7.79 9.86 -4.66
CA HIS A 238 -8.73 10.93 -4.39
C HIS A 238 -8.26 11.76 -3.19
N ILE A 239 -8.27 13.08 -3.34
CA ILE A 239 -8.03 14.07 -2.31
C ILE A 239 -9.24 15.01 -2.30
N ASP A 240 -9.99 15.00 -1.20
CA ASP A 240 -11.12 15.90 -1.05
C ASP A 240 -10.68 17.29 -0.57
N SER A 241 -11.62 18.24 -0.59
CA SER A 241 -11.38 19.61 -0.14
C SER A 241 -11.13 19.71 1.37
N VAL A 242 -11.57 18.73 2.17
CA VAL A 242 -11.34 18.72 3.62
C VAL A 242 -9.86 18.45 3.89
N ALA A 243 -9.31 17.40 3.29
CA ALA A 243 -7.90 17.05 3.38
C ALA A 243 -7.01 18.17 2.82
N GLU A 244 -7.39 18.73 1.66
CA GLU A 244 -6.72 19.89 1.08
C GLU A 244 -6.63 21.05 2.07
N ASN A 245 -7.76 21.45 2.67
CA ASN A 245 -7.82 22.59 3.59
C ASN A 245 -6.98 22.35 4.86
N ILE A 246 -7.04 21.15 5.44
CA ILE A 246 -6.26 20.80 6.63
C ILE A 246 -4.76 20.87 6.32
N ILE A 247 -4.33 20.27 5.22
CA ILE A 247 -2.92 20.21 4.83
C ILE A 247 -2.42 21.60 4.46
N ASN A 248 -3.16 22.36 3.65
CA ASN A 248 -2.76 23.70 3.23
C ASN A 248 -2.73 24.70 4.40
N LYS A 249 -3.62 24.55 5.39
CA LYS A 249 -3.51 25.30 6.66
C LYS A 249 -2.20 24.96 7.39
N GLY A 250 -1.87 23.67 7.49
CA GLY A 250 -0.60 23.20 8.07
C GLY A 250 0.62 23.78 7.36
N ILE A 251 0.61 23.83 6.02
CA ILE A 251 1.68 24.45 5.20
C ILE A 251 1.81 25.93 5.54
N LYS A 252 0.69 26.67 5.50
CA LYS A 252 0.65 28.12 5.76
C LYS A 252 1.17 28.47 7.16
N GLU A 253 0.84 27.65 8.16
CA GLU A 253 1.27 27.81 9.54
C GLU A 253 2.63 27.19 9.86
N LYS A 254 3.33 26.63 8.85
CA LYS A 254 4.63 25.96 9.00
C LYS A 254 4.62 24.83 10.04
N ARG A 255 3.53 24.08 10.07
CA ARG A 255 3.36 22.90 10.93
C ARG A 255 4.09 21.70 10.34
N ARG A 256 4.22 20.63 11.13
CA ARG A 256 4.73 19.37 10.62
C ARG A 256 3.59 18.63 9.92
N ILE A 257 3.88 18.12 8.72
CA ILE A 257 2.95 17.37 7.89
C ILE A 257 3.58 16.00 7.68
N CYS A 258 3.01 15.02 8.37
CA CYS A 258 3.51 13.65 8.39
C CYS A 258 2.69 12.76 7.46
N ALA A 259 3.30 12.30 6.37
CA ALA A 259 2.72 11.29 5.51
C ALA A 259 2.85 9.89 6.15
N VAL A 260 1.73 9.20 6.34
CA VAL A 260 1.73 7.81 6.83
C VAL A 260 1.75 6.86 5.64
N GLY A 261 2.96 6.48 5.23
CA GLY A 261 3.24 5.54 4.17
C GLY A 261 3.64 6.21 2.86
N THR A 262 4.37 5.44 2.05
CA THR A 262 4.81 5.83 0.70
C THR A 262 3.64 6.13 -0.24
N THR A 263 2.49 5.48 -0.05
CA THR A 263 1.27 5.74 -0.83
C THR A 263 0.76 7.15 -0.58
N VAL A 264 0.69 7.58 0.68
CA VAL A 264 0.28 8.95 1.04
C VAL A 264 1.28 9.95 0.47
N MET A 265 2.58 9.68 0.62
CA MET A 265 3.62 10.53 0.07
C MET A 265 3.45 10.72 -1.45
N ARG A 266 3.24 9.63 -2.19
CA ARG A 266 3.00 9.66 -3.64
C ARG A 266 1.71 10.42 -4.00
N THR A 267 0.62 10.23 -3.24
CA THR A 267 -0.64 10.97 -3.42
C THR A 267 -0.42 12.47 -3.28
N LEU A 268 0.23 12.91 -2.19
CA LEU A 268 0.48 14.33 -1.94
C LEU A 268 1.37 14.95 -3.01
N GLU A 269 2.46 14.26 -3.36
CA GLU A 269 3.40 14.73 -4.37
C GLU A 269 2.78 14.77 -5.77
N SER A 270 1.75 13.97 -6.07
CA SER A 270 1.07 13.99 -7.37
C SER A 270 0.08 15.13 -7.55
N SER A 271 -0.34 15.82 -6.49
CA SER A 271 -1.34 16.90 -6.55
C SER A 271 -0.80 18.24 -6.02
N VAL A 272 0.46 18.56 -6.32
CA VAL A 272 1.11 19.81 -5.90
C VAL A 272 0.83 20.93 -6.91
N SER A 273 0.36 22.07 -6.40
CA SER A 273 0.14 23.29 -7.16
C SER A 273 1.46 24.03 -7.47
N SER A 274 1.41 24.98 -8.41
CA SER A 274 2.55 25.85 -8.70
C SER A 274 2.97 26.74 -7.52
N SER A 275 2.10 26.94 -6.53
CA SER A 275 2.41 27.68 -5.30
C SER A 275 2.94 26.80 -4.16
N GLY A 276 3.18 25.50 -4.40
CA GLY A 276 3.66 24.57 -3.38
C GLY A 276 2.59 24.19 -2.34
N THR A 277 1.32 24.21 -2.73
CA THR A 277 0.18 23.76 -1.92
C THR A 277 -0.43 22.50 -2.52
N LEU A 278 -1.24 21.78 -1.75
CA LEU A 278 -2.00 20.65 -2.25
C LEU A 278 -3.26 21.13 -2.99
N ASN A 279 -3.67 20.45 -4.05
CA ASN A 279 -4.98 20.62 -4.68
C ASN A 279 -5.86 19.40 -4.38
N ALA A 280 -7.15 19.60 -4.12
CA ALA A 280 -8.13 18.53 -4.25
C ALA A 280 -8.10 17.98 -5.69
N TYR A 281 -8.12 16.67 -5.81
CA TYR A 281 -7.96 15.99 -7.09
C TYR A 281 -8.54 14.60 -7.05
N ASP A 282 -9.13 14.20 -8.17
CA ASP A 282 -9.63 12.86 -8.43
C ASP A 282 -9.00 12.38 -9.74
N GLY A 283 -8.30 11.25 -9.69
CA GLY A 283 -7.68 10.68 -10.87
C GLY A 283 -6.59 9.66 -10.57
N TRP A 284 -5.55 9.66 -11.40
CA TRP A 284 -4.55 8.59 -11.44
C TRP A 284 -3.15 9.13 -11.21
N THR A 285 -2.33 8.35 -10.51
CA THR A 285 -0.91 8.61 -10.34
C THR A 285 -0.08 7.40 -10.75
N ASN A 286 0.95 7.64 -11.55
CA ASN A 286 2.03 6.70 -11.82
C ASN A 286 3.39 7.32 -11.44
N LYS A 287 3.38 8.28 -10.52
CA LYS A 287 4.58 9.02 -10.13
C LYS A 287 5.60 8.09 -9.49
N PHE A 288 6.78 8.01 -10.09
CA PHE A 288 7.92 7.26 -9.57
C PHE A 288 8.89 8.21 -8.86
N ILE A 289 8.98 8.09 -7.53
CA ILE A 289 9.82 8.96 -6.69
C ILE A 289 11.11 8.21 -6.33
N PHE A 290 12.25 8.73 -6.77
CA PHE A 290 13.58 8.19 -6.50
C PHE A 290 14.61 9.34 -6.42
N PRO A 291 15.80 9.14 -5.82
CA PRO A 291 16.75 10.23 -5.63
C PRO A 291 17.42 10.70 -6.94
N PRO A 292 17.69 12.02 -7.07
CA PRO A 292 17.25 13.10 -6.19
C PRO A 292 15.78 13.46 -6.43
N TYR A 293 15.07 13.89 -5.37
CA TYR A 293 13.70 14.39 -5.47
C TYR A 293 13.44 15.42 -4.36
N ASP A 294 12.81 16.54 -4.72
CA ASP A 294 12.43 17.60 -3.80
C ASP A 294 10.96 17.44 -3.41
N PHE A 295 10.71 17.16 -2.13
CA PHE A 295 9.36 16.97 -1.59
C PHE A 295 8.74 18.33 -1.26
N SER A 296 7.49 18.51 -1.65
CA SER A 296 6.81 19.80 -1.60
C SER A 296 5.90 19.96 -0.38
N ILE A 297 5.24 18.87 0.03
CA ILE A 297 4.14 18.93 1.01
C ILE A 297 4.54 18.35 2.37
N ALA A 298 4.77 17.03 2.41
CA ALA A 298 5.06 16.34 3.66
C ALA A 298 6.52 16.54 4.06
N ASN A 299 6.74 16.97 5.30
CA ASN A 299 8.08 17.16 5.87
C ASN A 299 8.41 16.08 6.91
N MET A 300 7.48 15.17 7.22
CA MET A 300 7.73 13.96 8.00
C MET A 300 7.14 12.74 7.28
N MET A 301 7.69 11.55 7.56
CA MET A 301 7.19 10.30 6.99
C MET A 301 7.22 9.18 8.01
N VAL A 302 6.11 8.46 8.15
CA VAL A 302 6.07 7.14 8.79
C VAL A 302 6.02 6.08 7.68
N THR A 303 6.86 5.06 7.74
CA THR A 303 6.89 3.98 6.76
C THR A 303 7.37 2.67 7.36
N ASN A 304 7.22 1.55 6.66
CA ASN A 304 7.84 0.27 7.04
C ASN A 304 9.30 0.23 6.56
N PHE A 305 10.05 -0.78 7.00
CA PHE A 305 11.28 -1.17 6.31
C PHE A 305 10.93 -1.91 5.01
N HIS A 306 11.57 -1.54 3.91
CA HIS A 306 11.25 -2.04 2.57
C HIS A 306 12.28 -3.05 2.07
N THR A 307 11.92 -3.83 1.06
CA THR A 307 12.82 -4.85 0.50
C THR A 307 13.90 -4.22 -0.39
N PRO A 308 15.03 -4.93 -0.60
CA PRO A 308 16.07 -4.50 -1.53
C PRO A 308 15.51 -4.22 -2.92
N LYS A 309 16.06 -3.22 -3.61
CA LYS A 309 15.70 -2.84 -4.99
C LYS A 309 14.21 -2.47 -5.18
N SER A 310 13.46 -2.23 -4.11
CA SER A 310 12.05 -1.82 -4.19
C SER A 310 11.90 -0.33 -4.50
N THR A 311 10.83 0.03 -5.22
CA THR A 311 10.45 1.42 -5.48
C THR A 311 10.17 2.19 -4.18
N LEU A 312 9.69 1.49 -3.15
CA LEU A 312 9.44 2.03 -1.83
C LEU A 312 10.75 2.45 -1.12
N MET A 313 11.79 1.61 -1.16
CA MET A 313 13.11 1.97 -0.62
C MET A 313 13.71 3.17 -1.34
N MET A 314 13.48 3.31 -2.64
CA MET A 314 13.95 4.45 -3.43
C MET A 314 13.29 5.76 -3.00
N MET A 315 11.97 5.75 -2.77
CA MET A 315 11.26 6.92 -2.24
C MET A 315 11.76 7.30 -0.85
N VAL A 316 11.94 6.33 0.05
CA VAL A 316 12.48 6.58 1.39
C VAL A 316 13.90 7.14 1.32
N SER A 317 14.74 6.60 0.43
CA SER A 317 16.09 7.12 0.17
C SER A 317 16.07 8.54 -0.39
N ALA A 318 15.07 8.90 -1.19
CA ALA A 318 14.92 10.25 -1.70
C ALA A 318 14.55 11.22 -0.58
N PHE A 319 13.72 10.78 0.37
CA PHE A 319 13.24 11.60 1.47
C PHE A 319 14.27 11.82 2.59
N ALA A 320 15.04 10.79 2.95
CA ALA A 320 16.01 10.83 4.05
C ALA A 320 17.48 10.99 3.63
N GLY A 321 17.76 10.81 2.34
CA GLY A 321 19.12 10.69 1.81
C GLY A 321 19.58 9.23 1.79
N HIS A 322 20.03 8.79 0.62
CA HIS A 322 20.31 7.38 0.34
C HIS A 322 21.33 6.73 1.28
N ASP A 323 22.46 7.40 1.54
CA ASP A 323 23.53 6.83 2.36
C ASP A 323 23.08 6.72 3.84
N PHE A 324 22.29 7.67 4.33
CA PHE A 324 21.74 7.64 5.69
C PHE A 324 20.67 6.56 5.86
N VAL A 325 19.81 6.36 4.86
CA VAL A 325 18.87 5.23 4.84
C VAL A 325 19.62 3.91 4.81
N ARG A 326 20.74 3.83 4.10
CA ARG A 326 21.53 2.60 4.05
C ARG A 326 22.12 2.26 5.42
N GLU A 327 22.74 3.23 6.08
CA GLU A 327 23.22 3.08 7.45
C GLU A 327 22.11 2.62 8.40
N ALA A 328 20.93 3.26 8.32
CA ALA A 328 19.78 2.89 9.12
C ALA A 328 19.31 1.44 8.88
N TYR A 329 19.36 0.96 7.64
CA TYR A 329 18.99 -0.42 7.31
C TYR A 329 20.02 -1.42 7.83
N ASP A 330 21.32 -1.10 7.75
CA ASP A 330 22.37 -1.94 8.31
C ASP A 330 22.23 -2.05 9.85
N VAL A 331 21.92 -0.93 10.53
CA VAL A 331 21.58 -0.90 11.96
C VAL A 331 20.33 -1.72 12.24
N ALA A 332 19.27 -1.57 11.44
CA ALA A 332 18.01 -2.28 11.62
C ALA A 332 18.20 -3.80 11.53
N ILE A 333 18.99 -4.28 10.57
CA ILE A 333 19.34 -5.71 10.42
C ILE A 333 20.13 -6.19 11.63
N LYS A 334 21.17 -5.44 12.04
CA LYS A 334 21.98 -5.78 13.22
C LYS A 334 21.14 -5.89 14.50
N GLU A 335 20.22 -4.95 14.68
CA GLU A 335 19.30 -4.90 15.81
C GLU A 335 18.08 -5.82 15.66
N LYS A 336 18.00 -6.62 14.60
CA LYS A 336 16.91 -7.57 14.31
C LYS A 336 15.53 -6.90 14.28
N TYR A 337 15.43 -5.74 13.64
CA TYR A 337 14.14 -5.20 13.24
C TYR A 337 13.47 -6.15 12.26
N ARG A 338 12.15 -6.20 12.32
CA ARG A 338 11.33 -6.95 11.38
C ARG A 338 11.01 -6.07 10.17
N PHE A 339 11.00 -6.66 8.98
CA PHE A 339 10.89 -5.95 7.71
C PHE A 339 9.52 -6.17 7.05
N TYR A 340 9.21 -5.27 6.12
CA TYR A 340 8.12 -5.34 5.17
C TYR A 340 6.71 -5.18 5.80
N THR A 341 5.69 -5.83 5.24
CA THR A 341 4.26 -5.51 5.51
C THR A 341 3.90 -5.50 6.99
N TYR A 342 4.25 -6.55 7.70
CA TYR A 342 3.94 -6.74 9.13
C TYR A 342 5.12 -6.46 10.06
N GLY A 343 6.21 -5.94 9.49
CA GLY A 343 7.44 -5.67 10.22
C GLY A 343 7.32 -4.49 11.18
N ASP A 344 8.45 -3.85 11.43
CA ASP A 344 8.54 -2.66 12.25
C ASP A 344 8.45 -1.40 11.40
N ALA A 345 8.38 -0.26 12.07
CA ALA A 345 8.19 1.05 11.45
C ALA A 345 9.43 1.93 11.54
N MET A 346 9.48 2.92 10.67
CA MET A 346 10.45 4.00 10.62
C MET A 346 9.73 5.34 10.60
N LEU A 347 10.14 6.27 11.45
CA LEU A 347 9.75 7.68 11.40
C LEU A 347 10.95 8.48 10.89
N ILE A 348 10.72 9.34 9.90
CA ILE A 348 11.74 10.21 9.33
C ILE A 348 11.32 11.66 9.59
N ILE A 349 12.19 12.42 10.25
CA ILE A 349 11.97 13.83 10.63
C ILE A 349 12.98 14.77 9.98
#